data_AF-A0A9E4QQ41-F1
#
_entry.id   AF-A0A9E4QQ41-F1
#
_cell.length_a   1.000
_cell.length_b   1.000
_cell.length_c   1.000
_cell.angle_alpha   90.00
_cell.angle_beta   90.00
_cell.angle_gamma   90.00
#
_symmetry.space_group_name_H-M   'P 1'
#
loop_
_entity.id
_entity.type
_entity.pdbx_description
1 polymer ?
#
loop_
_entity_poly.entity_id
_entity_poly.type
_entity_poly.pdbx_seq_one_letter_code
_entity_poly.pdbx_strand_id
1 'polypeptide(L)'
;MAWFRRWIVKGYSVRQLVQQSRRNRPSLRHLIDTFLTDVPPVSMLNPQTARYLLFDGTFLHRPHSIVVLMDGQTHTLVRGQFGVRENSEL
;
A
#
# COMPACT_ATOMS: atom_id res chain seq x y z
N MET A 1 12.31 -8.72 -4.86
CA MET A 1 11.48 -8.02 -3.84
C MET A 1 12.23 -7.43 -2.64
N ALA A 2 13.58 -7.40 -2.61
CA ALA A 2 14.31 -6.86 -1.45
C ALA A 2 14.13 -5.34 -1.23
N TRP A 3 14.01 -4.55 -2.30
CA TRP A 3 13.82 -3.09 -2.19
C TRP A 3 12.45 -2.75 -1.56
N PHE A 4 11.39 -3.47 -1.93
CA PHE A 4 10.03 -3.25 -1.45
C PHE A 4 9.91 -3.49 0.06
N ARG A 5 10.45 -4.62 0.54
CA ARG A 5 10.48 -4.92 1.98
C ARG A 5 11.31 -3.89 2.76
N ARG A 6 12.43 -3.40 2.22
CA ARG A 6 13.22 -2.35 2.88
C ARG A 6 12.50 -1.01 2.90
N TRP A 7 11.79 -0.68 1.84
CA TRP A 7 10.98 0.53 1.75
C TRP A 7 9.80 0.50 2.73
N ILE A 8 8.93 -0.51 2.63
CA ILE A 8 7.68 -0.59 3.40
C ILE A 8 7.91 -1.04 4.84
N VAL A 9 8.67 -2.12 5.07
CA VAL A 9 8.79 -2.72 6.42
C VAL A 9 9.89 -2.07 7.25
N LYS A 10 10.96 -1.61 6.59
CA LYS A 10 12.13 -1.04 7.28
C LYS A 10 12.23 0.48 7.19
N GLY A 11 11.30 1.14 6.48
CA GLY A 11 11.25 2.61 6.40
C GLY A 11 12.41 3.26 5.62
N TYR A 12 13.08 2.52 4.74
CA TYR A 12 14.21 3.06 3.98
C TYR A 12 13.73 4.11 2.98
N SER A 13 14.33 5.30 3.01
CA SER A 13 14.09 6.34 2.02
C SER A 13 14.57 5.93 0.63
N VAL A 14 14.01 6.55 -0.42
CA VAL A 14 14.47 6.34 -1.81
C VAL A 14 15.97 6.59 -1.96
N ARG A 15 16.54 7.56 -1.22
CA ARG A 15 17.98 7.84 -1.22
C ARG A 15 18.79 6.64 -0.70
N GLN A 16 18.37 6.06 0.42
CA GLN A 16 19.02 4.87 0.99
C GLN A 16 18.84 3.63 0.09
N LEU A 17 17.69 3.49 -0.58
CA LEU A 17 17.45 2.40 -1.52
C LEU A 17 18.35 2.50 -2.77
N VAL A 18 18.63 3.71 -3.27
CA VAL A 18 19.58 3.93 -4.38
C VAL A 18 21.00 3.53 -3.98
N GLN A 19 21.43 3.84 -2.75
CA GLN A 19 22.77 3.44 -2.27
C GLN A 19 22.93 1.92 -2.14
N GLN A 20 21.83 1.20 -1.93
CA GLN A 20 21.84 -0.24 -1.68
C GLN A 20 21.40 -1.08 -2.88
N SER A 21 20.95 -0.45 -3.96
CA SER A 21 20.51 -1.12 -5.17
C SER A 21 21.31 -0.62 -6.36
N ARG A 22 21.45 -1.43 -7.40
CA ARG A 22 22.05 -0.99 -8.67
C ARG A 22 21.12 -0.07 -9.49
N ARG A 23 20.01 0.41 -8.90
CA ARG A 23 19.00 1.22 -9.58
C ARG A 23 19.19 2.69 -9.28
N ASN A 24 19.04 3.52 -10.31
CA ASN A 24 19.07 4.96 -10.15
C ASN A 24 17.76 5.50 -9.52
N ARG A 25 17.83 6.73 -9.01
CA ARG A 25 16.72 7.37 -8.29
C ARG A 25 15.43 7.49 -9.12
N PRO A 26 15.47 7.87 -10.42
CA PRO A 26 14.27 7.91 -11.26
C PRO A 26 13.64 6.52 -11.44
N SER A 27 14.44 5.48 -11.69
CA SER A 27 13.94 4.10 -11.85
C SER A 27 13.24 3.60 -10.59
N LEU A 28 13.81 3.85 -9.41
CA LEU A 28 13.19 3.46 -8.14
C LEU A 28 11.88 4.22 -7.87
N ARG A 29 11.83 5.51 -8.18
CA ARG A 29 10.60 6.30 -8.09
C ARG A 29 9.53 5.76 -9.01
N HIS A 30 9.86 5.55 -10.29
CA HIS A 30 8.93 4.98 -11.25
C HIS A 30 8.38 3.62 -10.80
N LEU A 31 9.24 2.74 -10.27
CA LEU A 31 8.81 1.43 -9.77
C LEU A 31 7.87 1.55 -8.56
N ILE A 32 8.16 2.47 -7.63
CA ILE A 32 7.27 2.80 -6.50
C ILE A 32 5.94 3.34 -7.03
N ASP A 33 5.96 4.31 -7.93
CA ASP A 33 4.78 4.95 -8.48
C ASP A 33 3.91 3.92 -9.21
N THR A 34 4.49 3.08 -10.07
CA THR A 34 3.79 1.99 -10.74
C THR A 34 3.12 1.05 -9.75
N PHE A 35 3.84 0.64 -8.69
CA PHE A 35 3.28 -0.23 -7.66
C PHE A 35 2.12 0.44 -6.90
N LEU A 36 2.24 1.74 -6.63
CA LEU A 36 1.21 2.51 -5.93
C LEU A 36 -0.02 2.78 -6.80
N THR A 37 0.14 2.84 -8.12
CA THR A 37 -0.97 2.97 -9.08
C THR A 37 -1.64 1.64 -9.41
N ASP A 38 -0.99 0.52 -9.14
CA ASP A 38 -1.54 -0.80 -9.41
C ASP A 38 -2.60 -1.13 -8.35
N VAL A 39 -3.87 -1.12 -8.75
CA VAL A 39 -4.96 -1.48 -7.85
C VAL A 39 -4.86 -2.99 -7.59
N PRO A 40 -4.69 -3.44 -6.33
CA PRO A 40 -4.61 -4.85 -6.04
C PRO A 40 -5.90 -5.54 -6.52
N PRO A 41 -5.81 -6.78 -7.03
CA PRO A 41 -6.99 -7.51 -7.48
C PRO A 41 -8.01 -7.57 -6.33
N VAL A 42 -9.20 -7.07 -6.60
CA VAL A 42 -10.29 -7.07 -5.62
C VAL A 42 -10.74 -8.51 -5.44
N SER A 43 -10.54 -9.05 -4.24
CA SER A 43 -11.14 -10.34 -3.90
C SER A 43 -12.63 -10.10 -3.71
N MET A 44 -13.47 -10.77 -4.49
CA MET A 44 -14.91 -10.80 -4.22
C MET A 44 -15.10 -11.50 -2.88
N LEU A 45 -15.38 -10.71 -1.83
CA LEU A 45 -15.84 -11.25 -0.57
C LEU A 45 -17.11 -12.06 -0.84
N ASN A 46 -17.16 -13.29 -0.37
CA ASN A 46 -18.44 -13.92 -0.11
C ASN A 46 -18.99 -13.29 1.18
N PRO A 47 -20.06 -12.49 1.15
CA PRO A 47 -20.56 -11.78 2.32
C PRO A 47 -20.95 -12.71 3.47
N GLN A 48 -21.21 -13.99 3.16
CA GLN A 48 -21.59 -15.01 4.14
C GLN A 48 -20.43 -15.46 5.04
N THR A 49 -19.17 -15.25 4.66
CA THR A 49 -18.00 -15.72 5.42
C THR A 49 -17.34 -14.66 6.28
N ALA A 50 -17.47 -13.38 5.93
CA ALA A 50 -16.83 -12.30 6.67
C ALA A 50 -17.67 -11.91 7.89
N ARG A 51 -17.34 -12.44 9.07
CA ARG A 51 -18.08 -12.14 10.32
C ARG A 51 -17.97 -10.68 10.75
N TYR A 52 -16.84 -10.04 10.47
CA TYR A 52 -16.60 -8.62 10.67
C TYR A 52 -15.56 -8.13 9.67
N LEU A 53 -15.63 -6.85 9.32
CA LEU A 53 -14.68 -6.18 8.43
C LEU A 53 -13.79 -5.26 9.26
N LEU A 54 -12.50 -5.27 8.94
CA LEU A 54 -11.53 -4.33 9.51
C LEU A 54 -11.23 -3.25 8.49
N PHE A 55 -11.43 -2.00 8.89
CA PHE A 55 -11.02 -0.83 8.11
C PHE A 55 -9.87 -0.14 8.83
N ASP A 56 -8.75 0.03 8.14
CA ASP A 56 -7.54 0.64 8.69
C ASP A 56 -6.84 1.49 7.62
N GLY A 57 -5.96 2.38 8.03
CA GLY A 57 -5.22 3.22 7.11
C GLY A 57 -4.01 3.89 7.74
N THR A 58 -3.03 4.23 6.90
CA THR A 58 -1.82 4.92 7.33
C THR A 58 -1.33 5.91 6.28
N PHE A 59 -0.63 6.96 6.73
CA PHE A 59 -0.04 7.95 5.84
C PHE A 59 1.34 7.50 5.36
N LEU A 60 1.47 7.24 4.07
CA LEU A 60 2.78 7.01 3.44
C LEU A 60 3.47 8.34 3.09
N HIS A 61 2.71 9.33 2.64
CA HIS A 61 3.19 10.67 2.35
C HIS A 61 2.05 11.67 2.42
N ARG A 62 1.99 12.49 3.48
CA ARG A 62 0.92 13.50 3.61
C ARG A 62 0.84 14.39 2.35
N PRO A 63 -0.38 14.71 1.86
CA PRO A 63 -1.68 14.39 2.44
C PRO A 63 -2.26 13.02 2.04
N HIS A 64 -1.50 12.18 1.35
CA HIS A 64 -1.94 10.91 0.78
C HIS A 64 -1.74 9.74 1.76
N SER A 65 -2.83 9.02 2.03
CA SER A 65 -2.85 7.79 2.80
C SER A 65 -3.03 6.58 1.90
N ILE A 66 -2.73 5.42 2.48
CA ILE A 66 -3.24 4.14 2.03
C ILE A 66 -4.31 3.70 3.03
N VAL A 67 -5.46 3.27 2.53
CA VAL A 67 -6.54 2.71 3.33
C VAL A 67 -6.84 1.29 2.85
N VAL A 68 -7.20 0.42 3.77
CA VAL A 68 -7.49 -0.99 3.51
C VAL A 68 -8.78 -1.41 4.20
N LEU A 69 -9.53 -2.26 3.51
CA LEU A 69 -10.63 -3.04 4.04
C LEU A 69 -10.21 -4.51 3.99
N MET A 70 -10.36 -5.21 5.11
CA MET A 70 -9.95 -6.61 5.28
C MET A 70 -11.08 -7.43 5.88
N ASP A 71 -11.10 -8.72 5.55
CA ASP A 71 -11.85 -9.71 6.33
C ASP A 71 -11.18 -9.83 7.70
N GLY A 72 -11.93 -9.58 8.77
CA GLY A 72 -11.38 -9.59 10.12
C GLY A 72 -11.06 -10.97 10.67
N GLN A 73 -11.58 -12.05 10.09
CA GLN A 73 -11.29 -13.41 10.51
C GLN A 73 -10.04 -13.97 9.83
N THR A 74 -9.92 -13.78 8.52
CA THR A 74 -8.79 -14.33 7.73
C THR A 74 -7.65 -13.33 7.54
N HIS A 75 -7.86 -12.06 7.88
CA HIS A 75 -6.96 -10.93 7.57
C HIS A 75 -6.62 -10.82 6.08
N THR A 76 -7.51 -11.29 5.20
CA THR A 76 -7.32 -11.16 3.75
C THR A 76 -7.78 -9.78 3.27
N LEU A 77 -7.02 -9.19 2.36
CA LEU A 77 -7.36 -7.91 1.73
C LEU A 77 -8.63 -8.07 0.89
N VAL A 78 -9.63 -7.25 1.21
CA VAL A 78 -10.88 -7.13 0.46
C VAL A 78 -10.70 -6.04 -0.59
N ARG A 79 -10.25 -4.88 -0.13
CA ARG A 79 -10.01 -3.71 -0.97
C ARG A 79 -8.91 -2.85 -0.37
N GLY A 80 -8.04 -2.33 -1.21
CA GLY A 80 -7.07 -1.31 -0.83
C GLY A 80 -7.18 -0.11 -1.76
N GLN A 81 -6.95 1.08 -1.22
CA GLN A 81 -6.86 2.29 -2.03
C GLN A 81 -5.69 3.14 -1.55
N PHE A 82 -4.83 3.50 -2.48
CA PHE A 82 -3.78 4.49 -2.28
C PHE A 82 -4.24 5.87 -2.78
N GLY A 83 -3.71 6.93 -2.18
CA GLY A 83 -3.97 8.31 -2.61
C GLY A 83 -5.19 8.95 -1.95
N VAL A 84 -5.79 8.32 -0.95
CA VAL A 84 -6.90 8.90 -0.18
C VAL A 84 -6.38 10.11 0.60
N ARG A 85 -7.08 11.24 0.51
CA ARG A 85 -6.69 12.46 1.21
C ARG A 85 -7.29 12.47 2.61
N GLU A 86 -6.59 13.05 3.58
CA GLU A 86 -7.07 13.20 4.96
C GLU A 86 -8.47 13.86 5.04
N ASN A 87 -8.77 14.76 4.10
CA ASN A 87 -10.07 15.44 3.97
C ASN A 87 -10.85 15.00 2.73
N SER A 88 -10.75 13.74 2.29
CA SER A 88 -11.66 13.24 1.25
C SER A 88 -13.06 13.11 1.87
N GLU A 89 -13.82 14.20 1.83
CA GLU A 89 -15.28 14.12 1.90
C GLU A 89 -15.75 13.38 0.63
N LEU A 90 -16.66 12.43 0.82
CA LEU A 90 -17.21 11.56 -0.22
C LEU A 90 -17.74 12.34 -1.42
#